data_AF-C9RHK0-F1
#
_entry.id   AF-C9RHK0-F1
#
_cell.length_a   1.000
_cell.length_b   1.000
_cell.length_c   1.000
_cell.angle_alpha   90.00
_cell.angle_beta   90.00
_cell.angle_gamma   90.00
#
_symmetry.space_group_name_H-M   'P 1'
#
loop_
_entity.id
_entity.type
_entity.pdbx_description
1 polymer ?
#
loop_
_entity_poly.entity_id
_entity_poly.type
_entity_poly.pdbx_seq_one_letter_code
_entity_poly.pdbx_strand_id
1 'polypeptide(L)'
;MDEEKKLFLKALKEKFEEDPKEKYTKFYVFGGWRQSARKREFVEFAQKLIEKRGGIPFYNPDIGVPLGQRKLMTYKISGTDAFVEGDDLHFCNNAAIQQLVDDIKRTVIVGMDTAHAVLEKRLGVEVTPETINEYMETINHALPGGAVVQEHMVEVHPGLVWDCYAKIFTGNDELADEIDKRFLIDINKEFPEEQAEMLKKYIGNRTYQVSRVPTLVVRCCDGGTVSRWSAMQIGMSFITAYKLCAGEAAIADFSYAAKHADVIQMGMILPARRARGPNEPGGVPFGIFADIIQTSRVSEDPAQITLEVIGAAATFYDQVWLGSYMSGGVGFTQYASATYTDDILDDFVYYGMDYVEKKYGLCGVKANMDVVKDIATEVTLYGLEQYDEYPALLEDHFGGSQRAGVTAAAAGCSVAFATGNSNAGINGWYLSQIMHKEYHSRLGFYGYDLQDQCGAANSLSIRSDEGLLHEARGPNYPNYAMNVGHQPEYAGIAQAPHAARGDAFCLNPIIKVAFADNNLIFNFKWPRNCIAKGALREFEPAGERDLIIPAA
;
A
#
# COMPACT_ATOMS: atom_id res chain seq x y z
N MET A 1 9.89 27.71 8.54
CA MET A 1 9.72 27.79 7.07
C MET A 1 9.03 29.12 6.76
N ASP A 2 9.55 29.92 5.83
CA ASP A 2 8.96 31.24 5.46
C ASP A 2 7.53 31.08 4.93
N GLU A 3 6.64 32.07 5.08
CA GLU A 3 5.24 31.99 4.62
C GLU A 3 5.10 31.67 3.12
N GLU A 4 6.06 32.10 2.28
CA GLU A 4 6.09 31.81 0.85
C GLU A 4 6.53 30.37 0.50
N LYS A 5 6.89 29.54 1.49
CA LYS A 5 7.41 28.18 1.30
C LYS A 5 6.44 27.05 1.68
N LYS A 6 5.22 27.37 2.14
CA LYS A 6 4.24 26.35 2.52
C LYS A 6 3.77 25.58 1.28
N LEU A 7 3.88 24.25 1.30
CA LEU A 7 3.64 23.42 0.11
C LEU A 7 2.16 23.41 -0.29
N PHE A 8 1.25 23.48 0.69
CA PHE A 8 -0.19 23.41 0.47
C PHE A 8 -0.81 24.68 -0.13
N LEU A 9 -0.11 25.81 -0.15
CA LEU A 9 -0.69 27.09 -0.61
C LEU A 9 -1.12 27.06 -2.06
N LYS A 10 -0.43 26.29 -2.92
CA LYS A 10 -0.83 26.12 -4.32
C LYS A 10 -2.21 25.45 -4.41
N ALA A 11 -2.44 24.41 -3.61
CA ALA A 11 -3.71 23.69 -3.61
C ALA A 11 -4.86 24.54 -3.07
N LEU A 12 -4.65 25.25 -1.96
CA LEU A 12 -5.69 26.10 -1.37
C LEU A 12 -6.12 27.23 -2.30
N LYS A 13 -5.17 27.87 -2.99
CA LYS A 13 -5.45 28.96 -3.96
C LYS A 13 -6.19 28.48 -5.21
N GLU A 14 -6.08 27.20 -5.56
CA GLU A 14 -6.85 26.61 -6.66
C GLU A 14 -8.27 26.23 -6.20
N LYS A 15 -8.42 25.78 -4.95
CA LYS A 15 -9.71 25.34 -4.37
C LYS A 15 -10.67 26.50 -4.12
N PHE A 16 -10.14 27.60 -3.58
CA PHE A 16 -10.92 28.73 -3.05
C PHE A 16 -10.60 30.03 -3.80
N GLU A 17 -11.60 30.90 -3.93
CA GLU A 17 -11.41 32.22 -4.54
C GLU A 17 -10.77 33.20 -3.53
N GLU A 18 -11.03 32.97 -2.25
CA GLU A 18 -10.53 33.77 -1.14
C GLU A 18 -9.04 33.52 -0.87
N ASP A 19 -8.40 34.50 -0.21
CA ASP A 19 -7.07 34.28 0.36
C ASP A 19 -7.14 33.13 1.39
N PRO A 20 -6.17 32.19 1.42
CA PRO A 20 -6.19 31.08 2.36
C PRO A 20 -6.30 31.45 3.85
N LYS A 21 -5.97 32.70 4.22
CA LYS A 21 -6.11 33.25 5.59
C LYS A 21 -7.47 33.91 5.87
N GLU A 22 -8.33 34.07 4.85
CA GLU A 22 -9.65 34.67 5.01
C GLU A 22 -10.54 33.78 5.90
N LYS A 23 -11.26 34.40 6.83
CA LYS A 23 -12.08 33.72 7.85
C LYS A 23 -13.54 33.56 7.44
N TYR A 24 -13.96 34.28 6.41
CA TYR A 24 -15.34 34.31 5.97
C TYR A 24 -15.46 33.97 4.48
N THR A 25 -16.37 33.04 4.17
CA THR A 25 -16.75 32.70 2.79
C THR A 25 -18.27 32.72 2.64
N LYS A 26 -18.77 32.43 1.44
CA LYS A 26 -20.19 32.36 1.12
C LYS A 26 -20.62 30.90 1.03
N PHE A 27 -21.79 30.60 1.58
CA PHE A 27 -22.46 29.29 1.49
C PHE A 27 -23.82 29.44 0.82
N TYR A 28 -24.40 28.32 0.39
CA TYR A 28 -25.73 28.20 -0.19
C TYR A 28 -25.91 28.89 -1.55
N VAL A 29 -24.82 29.35 -2.17
CA VAL A 29 -24.82 30.08 -3.45
C VAL A 29 -24.32 29.26 -4.64
N PHE A 30 -23.89 28.02 -4.42
CA PHE A 30 -23.25 27.18 -5.45
C PHE A 30 -24.24 26.33 -6.27
N GLY A 31 -25.54 26.37 -5.97
CA GLY A 31 -26.55 25.58 -6.71
C GLY A 31 -26.54 24.07 -6.39
N GLY A 32 -25.98 23.68 -5.24
CA GLY A 32 -25.96 22.29 -4.77
C GLY A 32 -25.02 21.40 -5.58
N TRP A 33 -25.44 20.17 -5.89
CA TRP A 33 -24.67 19.21 -6.69
C TRP A 33 -24.37 19.72 -8.11
N ARG A 34 -25.13 20.69 -8.61
CA ARG A 34 -24.97 21.22 -9.98
C ARG A 34 -23.67 21.97 -10.20
N GLN A 35 -22.95 22.37 -9.14
CA GLN A 35 -21.61 22.96 -9.26
C GLN A 35 -20.55 21.96 -9.75
N SER A 36 -20.75 20.67 -9.45
CA SER A 36 -19.76 19.62 -9.70
C SER A 36 -19.97 18.98 -11.07
N ALA A 37 -18.89 18.80 -11.82
CA ALA A 37 -18.96 18.08 -13.09
C ALA A 37 -19.26 16.60 -12.83
N ARG A 38 -18.63 16.01 -11.82
CA ARG A 38 -18.77 14.58 -11.52
C ARG A 38 -20.15 14.22 -11.00
N LYS A 39 -20.74 15.03 -10.12
CA LYS A 39 -22.11 14.80 -9.65
C LYS A 39 -23.14 14.95 -10.78
N ARG A 40 -22.91 15.85 -11.75
CA ARG A 40 -23.76 15.96 -12.95
C ARG A 40 -23.68 14.71 -13.81
N GLU A 41 -22.48 14.21 -14.08
CA GLU A 41 -22.29 12.92 -14.77
C GLU A 41 -23.04 11.79 -14.07
N PHE A 42 -22.98 11.70 -12.73
CA PHE A 42 -23.69 10.66 -11.98
C PHE A 42 -25.20 10.72 -12.14
N VAL A 43 -25.80 11.92 -12.13
CA VAL A 43 -27.24 12.09 -12.36
C VAL A 43 -27.63 11.67 -13.79
N GLU A 44 -26.84 12.07 -14.78
CA GLU A 44 -27.09 11.71 -16.18
C GLU A 44 -27.01 10.20 -16.44
N PHE A 45 -25.99 9.53 -15.87
CA PHE A 45 -25.88 8.07 -15.95
C PHE A 45 -27.01 7.38 -15.20
N ALA A 46 -27.40 7.89 -14.04
CA ALA A 46 -28.48 7.29 -13.26
C ALA A 46 -29.80 7.30 -14.03
N GLN A 47 -30.12 8.40 -14.72
CA GLN A 47 -31.33 8.51 -15.53
C GLN A 47 -31.38 7.44 -16.64
N LYS A 48 -30.27 7.25 -17.36
CA LYS A 48 -30.17 6.21 -18.41
C LYS A 48 -30.36 4.79 -17.84
N LEU A 49 -29.83 4.54 -16.64
CA LEU A 49 -29.89 3.23 -16.00
C LEU A 49 -31.24 2.91 -15.36
N ILE A 50 -32.00 3.91 -14.91
CA ILE A 50 -33.37 3.70 -14.41
C ILE A 50 -34.24 3.07 -15.50
N GLU A 51 -34.18 3.59 -16.73
CA GLU A 51 -34.92 3.04 -17.87
C GLU A 51 -34.48 1.62 -18.20
N LYS A 52 -33.16 1.39 -18.32
CA LYS A 52 -32.58 0.06 -18.58
C LYS A 52 -32.98 -0.98 -17.52
N ARG A 53 -33.23 -0.54 -16.28
CA ARG A 53 -33.61 -1.39 -15.15
C ARG A 53 -35.12 -1.49 -14.93
N GLY A 54 -35.95 -1.04 -15.87
CA GLY A 54 -37.40 -1.15 -15.78
C GLY A 54 -38.04 -0.19 -14.77
N GLY A 55 -37.46 1.00 -14.56
CA GLY A 55 -38.01 2.04 -13.70
C GLY A 55 -37.64 1.92 -12.22
N ILE A 56 -36.76 1.00 -11.84
CA ILE A 56 -36.28 0.89 -10.46
C ILE A 56 -35.48 2.16 -10.09
N PRO A 57 -35.82 2.88 -9.01
CA PRO A 57 -35.08 4.06 -8.59
C PRO A 57 -33.59 3.79 -8.39
N PHE A 58 -32.76 4.78 -8.71
CA PHE A 58 -31.31 4.70 -8.60
C PHE A 58 -30.74 5.98 -7.97
N TYR A 59 -29.45 6.30 -8.18
CA TYR A 59 -28.82 7.50 -7.63
C TYR A 59 -29.67 8.76 -7.88
N ASN A 60 -30.06 9.43 -6.79
CA ASN A 60 -30.95 10.58 -6.81
C ASN A 60 -30.45 11.62 -5.78
N PRO A 61 -29.99 12.80 -6.21
CA PRO A 61 -29.47 13.83 -5.31
C PRO A 61 -30.54 14.52 -4.46
N ASP A 62 -31.83 14.27 -4.70
CA ASP A 62 -32.94 14.82 -3.90
C ASP A 62 -33.25 13.95 -2.65
N ILE A 63 -32.61 12.79 -2.51
CA ILE A 63 -32.77 11.91 -1.34
C ILE A 63 -31.72 12.27 -0.28
N GLY A 64 -32.17 12.42 0.96
CA GLY A 64 -31.31 12.74 2.10
C GLY A 64 -31.03 14.24 2.20
N VAL A 65 -29.75 14.61 2.36
CA VAL A 65 -29.32 16.01 2.49
C VAL A 65 -28.78 16.51 1.14
N PRO A 66 -29.23 17.67 0.63
CA PRO A 66 -28.79 18.17 -0.67
C PRO A 66 -27.32 18.62 -0.61
N LEU A 67 -26.44 17.84 -1.22
CA LEU A 67 -25.00 18.12 -1.29
C LEU A 67 -24.69 19.43 -2.02
N GLY A 68 -23.54 20.03 -1.71
CA GLY A 68 -23.03 21.23 -2.39
C GLY A 68 -23.59 22.55 -1.86
N GLN A 69 -23.97 22.60 -0.58
CA GLN A 69 -24.27 23.88 0.08
C GLN A 69 -23.00 24.70 0.33
N ARG A 70 -21.84 24.04 0.45
CA ARG A 70 -20.51 24.63 0.38
C ARG A 70 -19.85 24.27 -0.95
N LYS A 71 -18.67 24.85 -1.20
CA LYS A 71 -17.81 24.47 -2.32
C LYS A 71 -17.53 22.96 -2.27
N LEU A 72 -17.81 22.26 -3.36
CA LEU A 72 -17.32 20.90 -3.57
C LEU A 72 -15.91 21.01 -4.14
N MET A 73 -14.91 20.68 -3.30
CA MET A 73 -13.51 20.97 -3.56
C MET A 73 -12.89 19.97 -4.54
N THR A 74 -11.92 20.45 -5.32
CA THR A 74 -10.94 19.60 -6.00
C THR A 74 -9.77 19.34 -5.05
N TYR A 75 -9.01 18.27 -5.30
CA TYR A 75 -7.87 17.86 -4.51
C TYR A 75 -6.67 17.72 -5.43
N LYS A 76 -5.57 18.37 -5.09
CA LYS A 76 -4.28 18.15 -5.73
C LYS A 76 -3.75 16.82 -5.24
N ILE A 77 -3.39 15.87 -6.10
CA ILE A 77 -2.68 14.69 -5.62
C ILE A 77 -1.24 15.12 -5.28
N SER A 78 -0.79 14.90 -4.04
CA SER A 78 0.51 15.37 -3.56
C SER A 78 1.66 14.86 -4.43
N GLY A 79 2.68 15.69 -4.64
CA GLY A 79 3.81 15.36 -5.53
C GLY A 79 3.48 15.34 -7.03
N THR A 80 2.25 15.73 -7.41
CA THR A 80 1.81 15.86 -8.81
C THR A 80 1.19 17.23 -9.07
N ASP A 81 0.83 17.52 -10.33
CA ASP A 81 0.05 18.71 -10.70
C ASP A 81 -1.44 18.39 -10.97
N ALA A 82 -1.88 17.15 -10.74
CA ALA A 82 -3.24 16.74 -11.04
C ALA A 82 -4.22 17.22 -9.95
N PHE A 83 -5.30 17.89 -10.37
CA PHE A 83 -6.44 18.27 -9.53
C PHE A 83 -7.68 17.52 -9.96
N VAL A 84 -8.35 16.86 -9.02
CA VAL A 84 -9.55 16.04 -9.29
C VAL A 84 -10.62 16.27 -8.23
N GLU A 85 -11.90 16.03 -8.58
CA GLU A 85 -12.94 15.97 -7.55
C GLU A 85 -12.73 14.72 -6.68
N GLY A 86 -13.06 14.79 -5.38
CA GLY A 86 -12.84 13.67 -4.45
C GLY A 86 -13.54 12.36 -4.87
N ASP A 87 -14.58 12.43 -5.70
CA ASP A 87 -15.23 11.27 -6.30
C ASP A 87 -14.30 10.40 -7.15
N ASP A 88 -13.32 11.01 -7.84
CA ASP A 88 -12.35 10.32 -8.71
C ASP A 88 -11.23 9.63 -7.91
N LEU A 89 -11.15 9.92 -6.60
CA LEU A 89 -10.26 9.25 -5.65
C LEU A 89 -10.94 8.09 -4.92
N HIS A 90 -12.24 7.87 -5.12
CA HIS A 90 -12.92 6.70 -4.57
C HIS A 90 -12.42 5.43 -5.28
N PHE A 91 -12.04 4.39 -4.54
CA PHE A 91 -11.43 3.18 -5.12
C PHE A 91 -12.28 2.52 -6.23
N CYS A 92 -13.62 2.51 -6.11
CA CYS A 92 -14.50 2.04 -7.20
C CYS A 92 -14.39 2.84 -8.51
N ASN A 93 -14.00 4.11 -8.45
CA ASN A 93 -13.88 5.01 -9.59
C ASN A 93 -12.42 5.17 -10.06
N ASN A 94 -11.47 4.50 -9.39
CA ASN A 94 -10.05 4.65 -9.65
C ASN A 94 -9.41 3.27 -9.91
N ALA A 95 -9.16 2.97 -11.18
CA ALA A 95 -8.60 1.69 -11.61
C ALA A 95 -7.18 1.44 -11.05
N ALA A 96 -6.39 2.50 -10.83
CA ALA A 96 -5.05 2.37 -10.28
C ALA A 96 -5.08 1.89 -8.81
N ILE A 97 -6.01 2.39 -7.99
CA ILE A 97 -6.18 1.92 -6.61
C ILE A 97 -6.59 0.44 -6.59
N GLN A 98 -7.49 0.02 -7.48
CA GLN A 98 -7.87 -1.38 -7.59
C GLN A 98 -6.67 -2.26 -7.98
N GLN A 99 -5.90 -1.83 -8.98
CA GLN A 99 -4.73 -2.59 -9.44
C GLN A 99 -3.62 -2.64 -8.39
N LEU A 100 -3.42 -1.59 -7.57
CA LEU A 100 -2.50 -1.64 -6.42
C LEU A 100 -2.85 -2.80 -5.49
N VAL A 101 -4.14 -2.93 -5.15
CA VAL A 101 -4.62 -4.01 -4.26
C VAL A 101 -4.47 -5.36 -4.95
N ASP A 102 -4.83 -5.45 -6.23
CA ASP A 102 -4.78 -6.71 -6.98
C ASP A 102 -3.34 -7.20 -7.17
N ASP A 103 -2.38 -6.32 -7.50
CA ASP A 103 -0.96 -6.66 -7.65
C ASP A 103 -0.33 -7.14 -6.33
N ILE A 104 -0.70 -6.56 -5.19
CA ILE A 104 -0.30 -7.06 -3.87
C ILE A 104 -0.95 -8.41 -3.61
N LYS A 105 -2.28 -8.49 -3.73
CA LYS A 105 -3.06 -9.68 -3.40
C LYS A 105 -2.60 -10.90 -4.21
N ARG A 106 -2.37 -10.74 -5.51
CA ARG A 106 -2.02 -11.82 -6.45
C ARG A 106 -0.55 -12.27 -6.40
N THR A 107 0.26 -11.67 -5.54
CA THR A 107 1.69 -12.00 -5.40
C THR A 107 1.91 -13.01 -4.28
N VAL A 108 2.74 -14.02 -4.54
CA VAL A 108 3.27 -14.95 -3.53
C VAL A 108 4.72 -15.28 -3.87
N ILE A 109 5.54 -15.46 -2.84
CA ILE A 109 6.95 -15.80 -2.99
C ILE A 109 7.16 -17.22 -2.45
N VAL A 110 7.95 -18.03 -3.14
CA VAL A 110 8.21 -19.42 -2.77
C VAL A 110 9.71 -19.69 -2.87
N GLY A 111 10.33 -20.12 -1.78
CA GLY A 111 11.72 -20.59 -1.79
C GLY A 111 11.88 -21.87 -2.61
N MET A 112 12.92 -21.93 -3.42
CA MET A 112 13.19 -23.07 -4.32
C MET A 112 14.16 -24.08 -3.70
N ASP A 113 14.92 -23.70 -2.67
CA ASP A 113 15.96 -24.51 -2.06
C ASP A 113 15.47 -25.87 -1.55
N THR A 114 14.30 -25.93 -0.90
CA THR A 114 13.76 -27.21 -0.40
C THR A 114 13.33 -28.11 -1.55
N ALA A 115 12.74 -27.54 -2.61
CA ALA A 115 12.39 -28.28 -3.82
C ALA A 115 13.65 -28.84 -4.51
N HIS A 116 14.71 -28.04 -4.62
CA HIS A 116 16.00 -28.48 -5.14
C HIS A 116 16.62 -29.57 -4.26
N ALA A 117 16.54 -29.44 -2.93
CA ALA A 117 17.01 -30.48 -2.03
C ALA A 117 16.22 -31.80 -2.16
N VAL A 118 14.91 -31.76 -2.46
CA VAL A 118 14.13 -32.96 -2.77
C VAL A 118 14.63 -33.62 -4.06
N LEU A 119 14.89 -32.84 -5.11
CA LEU A 119 15.47 -33.34 -6.36
C LEU A 119 16.81 -34.04 -6.11
N GLU A 120 17.76 -33.35 -5.49
CA GLU A 120 19.12 -33.86 -5.32
C GLU A 120 19.20 -35.02 -4.33
N LYS A 121 18.54 -34.90 -3.16
CA LYS A 121 18.73 -35.86 -2.06
C LYS A 121 17.77 -37.03 -2.11
N ARG A 122 16.52 -36.81 -2.54
CA ARG A 122 15.50 -37.87 -2.56
C ARG A 122 15.43 -38.57 -3.91
N LEU A 123 15.60 -37.81 -4.99
CA LEU A 123 15.42 -38.32 -6.36
C LEU A 123 16.75 -38.54 -7.10
N GLY A 124 17.86 -38.01 -6.59
CA GLY A 124 19.17 -38.10 -7.25
C GLY A 124 19.22 -37.33 -8.57
N VAL A 125 18.38 -36.30 -8.72
CA VAL A 125 18.29 -35.44 -9.90
C VAL A 125 19.13 -34.19 -9.67
N GLU A 126 20.03 -33.89 -10.60
CA GLU A 126 20.88 -32.72 -10.56
C GLU A 126 20.09 -31.44 -10.84
N VAL A 127 20.46 -30.36 -10.15
CA VAL A 127 19.91 -29.01 -10.37
C VAL A 127 21.04 -28.09 -10.83
N THR A 128 20.91 -27.53 -12.02
CA THR A 128 21.87 -26.57 -12.61
C THR A 128 21.15 -25.28 -13.01
N PRO A 129 21.87 -24.19 -13.31
CA PRO A 129 21.25 -23.00 -13.88
C PRO A 129 20.44 -23.29 -15.15
N GLU A 130 20.90 -24.24 -15.97
CA GLU A 130 20.22 -24.69 -17.19
C GLU A 130 18.87 -25.36 -16.88
N THR A 131 18.82 -26.26 -15.89
CA THR A 131 17.54 -26.91 -15.48
C THR A 131 16.61 -25.92 -14.79
N ILE A 132 17.15 -24.92 -14.07
CA ILE A 132 16.36 -23.83 -13.50
C ILE A 132 15.75 -22.99 -14.62
N ASN A 133 16.50 -22.67 -15.67
CA ASN A 133 15.97 -21.94 -16.84
C ASN A 133 14.87 -22.72 -17.56
N GLU A 134 15.03 -24.04 -17.76
CA GLU A 134 13.98 -24.91 -18.32
C GLU A 134 12.72 -24.95 -17.43
N TYR A 135 12.91 -25.02 -16.11
CA TYR A 135 11.81 -24.89 -15.15
C TYR A 135 11.12 -23.53 -15.25
N MET A 136 11.88 -22.43 -15.32
CA MET A 136 11.33 -21.07 -15.40
C MET A 136 10.54 -20.83 -16.69
N GLU A 137 10.95 -21.42 -17.81
CA GLU A 137 10.16 -21.43 -19.04
C GLU A 137 8.86 -22.23 -18.87
N THR A 138 8.96 -23.43 -18.27
CA THR A 138 7.80 -24.30 -18.02
C THR A 138 6.76 -23.67 -17.10
N ILE A 139 7.17 -23.03 -16.00
CA ILE A 139 6.25 -22.37 -15.06
C ILE A 139 5.59 -21.13 -15.66
N ASN A 140 6.24 -20.42 -16.57
CA ASN A 140 5.62 -19.27 -17.23
C ASN A 140 4.54 -19.68 -18.26
N HIS A 141 4.57 -20.91 -18.78
CA HIS A 141 3.45 -21.51 -19.51
C HIS A 141 2.36 -22.05 -18.56
N ALA A 142 2.77 -22.73 -17.49
CA ALA A 142 1.83 -23.41 -16.60
C ALA A 142 1.09 -22.47 -15.65
N LEU A 143 1.73 -21.42 -15.15
CA LEU A 143 1.18 -20.51 -14.13
C LEU A 143 -0.08 -19.78 -14.60
N PRO A 144 -0.19 -19.29 -15.84
CA PRO A 144 -1.42 -18.69 -16.36
C PRO A 144 -2.56 -19.70 -16.61
N GLY A 145 -2.30 -21.01 -16.51
CA GLY A 145 -3.29 -22.07 -16.74
C GLY A 145 -3.09 -22.87 -18.04
N GLY A 146 -1.85 -22.98 -18.52
CA GLY A 146 -1.47 -23.90 -19.60
C GLY A 146 -1.16 -25.31 -19.09
N ALA A 147 -1.50 -26.34 -19.86
CA ALA A 147 -1.29 -27.73 -19.50
C ALA A 147 0.10 -28.23 -19.92
N VAL A 148 0.73 -29.11 -19.12
CA VAL A 148 2.10 -29.61 -19.34
C VAL A 148 2.29 -31.13 -19.26
N VAL A 149 1.23 -31.88 -18.93
CA VAL A 149 1.31 -33.35 -18.74
C VAL A 149 0.14 -34.09 -19.37
N GLN A 150 -1.09 -33.74 -18.98
CA GLN A 150 -2.27 -34.50 -19.38
C GLN A 150 -2.73 -34.11 -20.80
N GLU A 151 -3.13 -35.11 -21.58
CA GLU A 151 -3.82 -34.93 -22.87
C GLU A 151 -5.26 -34.42 -22.66
N HIS A 152 -5.84 -33.77 -23.68
CA HIS A 152 -7.22 -33.30 -23.72
C HIS A 152 -7.58 -32.31 -22.60
N MET A 153 -6.60 -31.51 -22.16
CA MET A 153 -6.83 -30.42 -21.20
C MET A 153 -7.48 -29.21 -21.88
N VAL A 154 -8.29 -28.50 -21.12
CA VAL A 154 -8.75 -27.15 -21.46
C VAL A 154 -7.85 -26.14 -20.74
N GLU A 155 -7.62 -25.00 -21.37
CA GLU A 155 -6.66 -24.00 -20.91
C GLU A 155 -7.33 -22.63 -20.76
N VAL A 156 -6.68 -21.73 -20.02
CA VAL A 156 -7.15 -20.35 -19.86
C VAL A 156 -6.69 -19.51 -21.05
N HIS A 157 -7.57 -18.68 -21.60
CA HIS A 157 -7.23 -17.82 -22.74
C HIS A 157 -6.10 -16.84 -22.36
N PRO A 158 -4.92 -16.85 -23.03
CA PRO A 158 -3.77 -16.04 -22.64
C PRO A 158 -4.04 -14.53 -22.56
N GLY A 159 -4.90 -14.00 -23.45
CA GLY A 159 -5.34 -12.61 -23.42
C GLY A 159 -6.13 -12.17 -22.18
N LEU A 160 -6.62 -13.09 -21.34
CA LEU A 160 -7.31 -12.79 -20.06
C LEU A 160 -6.37 -12.84 -18.84
N VAL A 161 -5.18 -13.41 -19.02
CA VAL A 161 -4.23 -13.72 -17.95
C VAL A 161 -2.81 -13.27 -18.32
N TRP A 162 -2.71 -12.27 -19.20
CA TRP A 162 -1.44 -11.75 -19.72
C TRP A 162 -0.54 -11.15 -18.63
N ASP A 163 -1.13 -10.75 -17.50
CA ASP A 163 -0.43 -10.19 -16.34
C ASP A 163 0.14 -11.26 -15.41
N CYS A 164 -0.09 -12.55 -15.68
CA CYS A 164 0.36 -13.69 -14.90
C CYS A 164 1.73 -14.18 -15.35
N TYR A 165 2.68 -14.30 -14.43
CA TYR A 165 4.03 -14.80 -14.70
C TYR A 165 4.77 -15.18 -13.41
N ALA A 166 5.88 -15.88 -13.58
CA ALA A 166 6.85 -16.15 -12.51
C ALA A 166 8.22 -15.57 -12.84
N LYS A 167 8.85 -14.94 -11.86
CA LYS A 167 10.25 -14.52 -11.89
C LYS A 167 11.04 -15.14 -10.75
N ILE A 168 12.36 -15.02 -10.80
CA ILE A 168 13.29 -15.59 -9.83
C ILE A 168 14.29 -14.53 -9.37
N PHE A 169 14.74 -14.60 -8.13
CA PHE A 169 15.89 -13.85 -7.64
C PHE A 169 16.70 -14.67 -6.63
N THR A 170 17.96 -14.28 -6.47
CA THR A 170 18.89 -14.86 -5.51
C THR A 170 19.92 -13.82 -5.10
N GLY A 171 20.52 -13.97 -3.92
CA GLY A 171 21.69 -13.19 -3.51
C GLY A 171 23.02 -13.74 -4.03
N ASN A 172 23.00 -14.88 -4.73
CA ASN A 172 24.18 -15.45 -5.37
C ASN A 172 24.34 -14.90 -6.80
N ASP A 173 25.29 -13.99 -6.98
CA ASP A 173 25.56 -13.34 -8.27
C ASP A 173 25.99 -14.35 -9.36
N GLU A 174 26.75 -15.40 -9.01
CA GLU A 174 27.18 -16.42 -9.98
C GLU A 174 25.98 -17.18 -10.55
N LEU A 175 25.00 -17.53 -9.69
CA LEU A 175 23.76 -18.14 -10.16
C LEU A 175 22.94 -17.13 -10.97
N ALA A 176 22.80 -15.89 -10.49
CA ALA A 176 22.03 -14.85 -11.17
C ALA A 176 22.58 -14.53 -12.58
N ASP A 177 23.87 -14.67 -12.81
CA ASP A 177 24.50 -14.47 -14.13
C ASP A 177 24.16 -15.55 -15.15
N GLU A 178 23.95 -16.79 -14.67
CA GLU A 178 23.60 -17.94 -15.51
C GLU A 178 22.08 -18.10 -15.72
N ILE A 179 21.25 -17.44 -14.90
CA ILE A 179 19.80 -17.38 -15.10
C ILE A 179 19.45 -16.48 -16.29
N ASP A 180 18.54 -16.96 -17.13
CA ASP A 180 17.98 -16.18 -18.24
C ASP A 180 17.35 -14.89 -17.71
N LYS A 181 17.87 -13.75 -18.21
CA LYS A 181 17.49 -12.41 -17.76
C LYS A 181 16.00 -12.08 -18.01
N ARG A 182 15.28 -12.86 -18.84
CA ARG A 182 13.82 -12.77 -18.98
C ARG A 182 13.09 -13.08 -17.67
N PHE A 183 13.65 -13.96 -16.85
CA PHE A 183 13.02 -14.44 -15.61
C PHE A 183 13.63 -13.81 -14.36
N LEU A 184 14.81 -13.19 -14.45
CA LEU A 184 15.53 -12.64 -13.31
C LEU A 184 14.94 -11.31 -12.83
N ILE A 185 14.68 -11.18 -11.52
CA ILE A 185 14.68 -9.89 -10.83
C ILE A 185 16.11 -9.64 -10.36
N ASP A 186 16.82 -8.81 -11.12
CA ASP A 186 18.24 -8.54 -10.91
C ASP A 186 18.42 -7.49 -9.80
N ILE A 187 18.88 -7.94 -8.62
CA ILE A 187 19.07 -7.10 -7.44
C ILE A 187 20.09 -5.99 -7.72
N ASN A 188 21.17 -6.28 -8.44
CA ASN A 188 22.22 -5.29 -8.73
C ASN A 188 21.74 -4.22 -9.72
N LYS A 189 20.77 -4.55 -10.58
CA LYS A 189 20.17 -3.61 -11.51
C LYS A 189 19.06 -2.76 -10.88
N GLU A 190 18.25 -3.37 -10.01
CA GLU A 190 17.04 -2.71 -9.50
C GLU A 190 17.31 -1.84 -8.26
N PHE A 191 18.43 -2.04 -7.57
CA PHE A 191 18.77 -1.32 -6.35
C PHE A 191 20.10 -0.56 -6.47
N PRO A 192 20.25 0.59 -5.78
CA PRO A 192 21.55 1.21 -5.56
C PRO A 192 22.55 0.23 -4.93
N GLU A 193 23.84 0.40 -5.21
CA GLU A 193 24.90 -0.54 -4.84
C GLU A 193 24.87 -0.94 -3.35
N GLU A 194 24.82 0.03 -2.43
CA GLU A 194 24.78 -0.23 -0.99
C GLU A 194 23.51 -1.01 -0.57
N GLN A 195 22.37 -0.71 -1.20
CA GLN A 195 21.13 -1.43 -0.93
C GLN A 195 21.17 -2.85 -1.51
N ALA A 196 21.71 -3.03 -2.71
CA ALA A 196 21.88 -4.33 -3.35
C ALA A 196 22.78 -5.24 -2.48
N GLU A 197 23.92 -4.73 -2.01
CA GLU A 197 24.80 -5.45 -1.08
C GLU A 197 24.07 -5.86 0.20
N MET A 198 23.31 -4.94 0.79
CA MET A 198 22.51 -5.22 1.99
C MET A 198 21.50 -6.34 1.74
N LEU A 199 20.73 -6.27 0.66
CA LEU A 199 19.71 -7.27 0.31
C LEU A 199 20.34 -8.64 0.05
N LYS A 200 21.40 -8.70 -0.77
CA LYS A 200 22.12 -9.95 -1.07
C LYS A 200 22.70 -10.58 0.19
N LYS A 201 23.21 -9.78 1.14
CA LYS A 201 23.70 -10.27 2.43
C LYS A 201 22.61 -10.98 3.25
N TYR A 202 21.39 -10.43 3.31
CA TYR A 202 20.30 -11.05 4.07
C TYR A 202 19.64 -12.23 3.34
N ILE A 203 19.57 -12.18 2.01
CA ILE A 203 19.05 -13.26 1.17
C ILE A 203 20.03 -14.45 1.15
N GLY A 204 21.33 -14.15 1.11
CA GLY A 204 22.39 -15.15 0.95
C GLY A 204 22.25 -15.93 -0.35
N ASN A 205 22.65 -17.19 -0.34
CA ASN A 205 22.59 -18.07 -1.52
C ASN A 205 21.21 -18.71 -1.76
N ARG A 206 20.17 -18.22 -1.07
CA ARG A 206 18.80 -18.71 -1.25
C ARG A 206 18.25 -18.25 -2.60
N THR A 207 17.32 -19.03 -3.13
CA THR A 207 16.67 -18.75 -4.41
C THR A 207 15.17 -18.69 -4.21
N TYR A 208 14.56 -17.62 -4.68
CA TYR A 208 13.13 -17.35 -4.51
C TYR A 208 12.45 -17.16 -5.85
N GLN A 209 11.34 -17.87 -6.03
CA GLN A 209 10.38 -17.60 -7.10
C GLN A 209 9.35 -16.57 -6.62
N VAL A 210 9.04 -15.58 -7.45
CA VAL A 210 7.92 -14.67 -7.28
C VAL A 210 6.84 -15.06 -8.30
N SER A 211 5.73 -15.61 -7.81
CA SER A 211 4.57 -15.90 -8.64
C SER A 211 3.58 -14.74 -8.57
N ARG A 212 3.16 -14.23 -9.72
CA ARG A 212 2.02 -13.33 -9.83
C ARG A 212 0.89 -14.06 -10.53
N VAL A 213 -0.14 -14.42 -9.75
CA VAL A 213 -1.36 -15.07 -10.24
C VAL A 213 -2.18 -14.05 -11.07
N PRO A 214 -3.06 -14.46 -12.01
CA PRO A 214 -3.77 -13.49 -12.84
C PRO A 214 -4.67 -12.58 -12.01
N THR A 215 -4.72 -11.29 -12.34
CA THR A 215 -5.61 -10.30 -11.70
C THR A 215 -7.07 -10.76 -11.74
N LEU A 216 -7.51 -11.34 -12.87
CA LEU A 216 -8.85 -11.91 -13.03
C LEU A 216 -9.17 -12.97 -11.95
N VAL A 217 -8.19 -13.79 -11.55
CA VAL A 217 -8.40 -14.85 -10.55
C VAL A 217 -8.65 -14.26 -9.18
N VAL A 218 -7.88 -13.26 -8.75
CA VAL A 218 -8.06 -12.66 -7.41
C VAL A 218 -9.29 -11.75 -7.33
N ARG A 219 -9.78 -11.24 -8.46
CA ARG A 219 -11.07 -10.52 -8.55
C ARG A 219 -12.27 -11.49 -8.52
N CYS A 220 -12.12 -12.70 -9.07
CA CYS A 220 -13.15 -13.74 -9.03
C CYS A 220 -13.13 -14.58 -7.73
N CYS A 221 -11.98 -14.65 -7.05
CA CYS A 221 -11.77 -15.45 -5.85
C CYS A 221 -11.33 -14.55 -4.67
N ASP A 222 -10.23 -14.90 -4.01
CA ASP A 222 -9.65 -14.16 -2.88
C ASP A 222 -8.13 -14.32 -2.83
N GLY A 223 -7.46 -13.65 -1.88
CA GLY A 223 -6.03 -13.81 -1.64
C GLY A 223 -5.62 -15.22 -1.18
N GLY A 224 -6.54 -15.97 -0.57
CA GLY A 224 -6.35 -17.36 -0.17
C GLY A 224 -6.10 -18.30 -1.36
N THR A 225 -6.59 -17.96 -2.54
CA THR A 225 -6.33 -18.72 -3.77
C THR A 225 -4.85 -18.68 -4.18
N VAL A 226 -4.12 -17.60 -3.88
CA VAL A 226 -2.87 -17.26 -4.58
C VAL A 226 -1.73 -18.24 -4.31
N SER A 227 -1.46 -18.58 -3.06
CA SER A 227 -0.44 -19.59 -2.71
C SER A 227 -0.83 -20.99 -3.18
N ARG A 228 -2.12 -21.29 -3.20
CA ARG A 228 -2.62 -22.59 -3.70
C ARG A 228 -2.41 -22.68 -5.21
N TRP A 229 -2.85 -21.67 -5.96
CA TRP A 229 -2.68 -21.59 -7.41
C TRP A 229 -1.20 -21.71 -7.77
N SER A 230 -0.34 -20.87 -7.18
CA SER A 230 1.11 -20.93 -7.39
C SER A 230 1.66 -22.33 -7.14
N ALA A 231 1.36 -22.95 -6.00
CA ALA A 231 1.86 -24.28 -5.68
C ALA A 231 1.37 -25.39 -6.63
N MET A 232 0.14 -25.30 -7.16
CA MET A 232 -0.34 -26.28 -8.14
C MET A 232 0.50 -26.22 -9.41
N GLN A 233 0.74 -25.01 -9.91
CA GLN A 233 1.49 -24.82 -11.15
C GLN A 233 2.99 -25.09 -10.94
N ILE A 234 3.57 -24.73 -9.79
CA ILE A 234 4.93 -25.12 -9.39
C ILE A 234 5.08 -26.65 -9.43
N GLY A 235 4.15 -27.39 -8.83
CA GLY A 235 4.19 -28.85 -8.81
C GLY A 235 4.19 -29.45 -10.22
N MET A 236 3.31 -28.94 -11.09
CA MET A 236 3.25 -29.39 -12.50
C MET A 236 4.53 -29.05 -13.27
N SER A 237 5.11 -27.88 -13.04
CA SER A 237 6.34 -27.46 -13.69
C SER A 237 7.55 -28.26 -13.23
N PHE A 238 7.65 -28.63 -11.95
CA PHE A 238 8.69 -29.54 -11.47
C PHE A 238 8.55 -30.93 -12.09
N ILE A 239 7.32 -31.46 -12.20
CA ILE A 239 7.06 -32.75 -12.87
C ILE A 239 7.60 -32.72 -14.29
N THR A 240 7.27 -31.69 -15.06
CA THR A 240 7.64 -31.60 -16.47
C THR A 240 9.12 -31.31 -16.67
N ALA A 241 9.66 -30.27 -16.05
CA ALA A 241 11.05 -29.83 -16.28
C ALA A 241 12.09 -30.84 -15.77
N TYR A 242 11.79 -31.54 -14.67
CA TYR A 242 12.70 -32.55 -14.10
C TYR A 242 12.31 -34.00 -14.43
N LYS A 243 11.34 -34.19 -15.33
CA LYS A 243 10.92 -35.51 -15.85
C LYS A 243 10.52 -36.49 -14.75
N LEU A 244 9.82 -35.99 -13.74
CA LEU A 244 9.37 -36.78 -12.59
C LEU A 244 8.12 -37.60 -12.93
N CYS A 245 7.81 -38.61 -12.12
CA CYS A 245 6.55 -39.31 -12.27
C CYS A 245 5.38 -38.39 -11.85
N ALA A 246 4.40 -38.21 -12.73
CA ALA A 246 3.22 -37.38 -12.49
C ALA A 246 2.29 -38.01 -11.43
N GLY A 247 2.61 -37.80 -10.15
CA GLY A 247 1.84 -38.29 -9.00
C GLY A 247 2.57 -39.29 -8.09
N GLU A 248 3.90 -39.29 -8.06
CA GLU A 248 4.65 -40.09 -7.07
C GLU A 248 4.75 -39.43 -5.69
N ALA A 249 5.23 -40.19 -4.70
CA ALA A 249 5.29 -39.73 -3.31
C ALA A 249 6.18 -38.48 -3.10
N ALA A 250 7.19 -38.26 -3.94
CA ALA A 250 8.03 -37.06 -3.85
C ALA A 250 7.28 -35.78 -4.22
N ILE A 251 6.23 -35.85 -5.06
CA ILE A 251 5.38 -34.70 -5.44
C ILE A 251 4.72 -34.07 -4.21
N ALA A 252 4.43 -34.87 -3.18
CA ALA A 252 3.89 -34.36 -1.92
C ALA A 252 4.87 -33.40 -1.20
N ASP A 253 6.18 -33.64 -1.29
CA ASP A 253 7.19 -32.78 -0.65
C ASP A 253 7.24 -31.40 -1.34
N PHE A 254 7.21 -31.37 -2.68
CA PHE A 254 7.11 -30.11 -3.45
C PHE A 254 5.83 -29.34 -3.09
N SER A 255 4.70 -30.04 -2.96
CA SER A 255 3.44 -29.43 -2.55
C SER A 255 3.50 -28.85 -1.14
N TYR A 256 4.11 -29.55 -0.20
CA TYR A 256 4.27 -29.06 1.18
C TYR A 256 5.22 -27.86 1.23
N ALA A 257 6.34 -27.91 0.52
CA ALA A 257 7.28 -26.80 0.42
C ALA A 257 6.61 -25.53 -0.14
N ALA A 258 5.95 -25.65 -1.30
CA ALA A 258 5.34 -24.53 -1.99
C ALA A 258 4.09 -23.95 -1.29
N LYS A 259 3.44 -24.71 -0.40
CA LYS A 259 2.22 -24.27 0.31
C LYS A 259 2.44 -23.89 1.77
N HIS A 260 3.55 -24.31 2.37
CA HIS A 260 3.79 -24.15 3.80
C HIS A 260 5.26 -23.90 4.15
N ALA A 261 6.17 -24.79 3.78
CA ALA A 261 7.53 -24.76 4.34
C ALA A 261 8.35 -23.55 3.88
N ASP A 262 8.18 -23.13 2.62
CA ASP A 262 8.96 -22.06 1.98
C ASP A 262 8.09 -20.96 1.35
N VAL A 263 6.79 -20.94 1.67
CA VAL A 263 5.88 -19.92 1.15
C VAL A 263 5.94 -18.64 2.00
N ILE A 264 6.05 -17.50 1.32
CA ILE A 264 5.94 -16.18 1.92
C ILE A 264 4.73 -15.50 1.30
N GLN A 265 3.73 -15.28 2.16
CA GLN A 265 2.47 -14.63 1.83
C GLN A 265 2.54 -13.14 2.19
N MET A 266 1.78 -12.30 1.49
CA MET A 266 1.77 -10.86 1.74
C MET A 266 1.05 -10.52 3.05
N GLY A 267 0.02 -11.30 3.40
CA GLY A 267 -0.74 -11.12 4.61
C GLY A 267 -1.17 -12.44 5.25
N MET A 268 -1.28 -12.43 6.57
CA MET A 268 -1.68 -13.60 7.36
C MET A 268 -3.21 -13.74 7.44
N ILE A 269 -3.67 -14.95 7.76
CA ILE A 269 -5.09 -15.24 8.02
C ILE A 269 -5.64 -14.39 9.19
N LEU A 270 -6.93 -14.03 9.14
CA LEU A 270 -7.57 -13.21 10.16
C LEU A 270 -8.48 -13.99 11.13
N PRO A 271 -8.64 -13.50 12.38
CA PRO A 271 -9.56 -14.09 13.36
C PRO A 271 -11.02 -14.10 12.92
N ALA A 272 -11.80 -15.03 13.48
CA ALA A 272 -13.17 -15.36 13.06
C ALA A 272 -14.13 -14.16 12.91
N ARG A 273 -14.05 -13.14 13.77
CA ARG A 273 -14.92 -11.95 13.69
C ARG A 273 -14.76 -11.18 12.37
N ARG A 274 -13.59 -11.28 11.76
CA ARG A 274 -13.20 -10.62 10.51
C ARG A 274 -12.52 -11.63 9.59
N ALA A 275 -13.05 -12.86 9.57
CA ALA A 275 -12.46 -14.02 8.90
C ALA A 275 -12.14 -13.74 7.43
N ARG A 276 -10.86 -13.78 7.10
CA ARG A 276 -10.30 -13.71 5.75
C ARG A 276 -9.14 -14.68 5.66
N GLY A 277 -8.96 -15.25 4.48
CA GLY A 277 -7.76 -16.01 4.14
C GLY A 277 -6.49 -15.14 4.15
N PRO A 278 -5.34 -15.75 3.85
CA PRO A 278 -4.10 -14.99 3.69
C PRO A 278 -4.15 -14.08 2.46
N ASN A 279 -3.14 -13.22 2.30
CA ASN A 279 -3.00 -12.21 1.24
C ASN A 279 -4.12 -11.14 1.19
N GLU A 280 -4.96 -11.05 2.23
CA GLU A 280 -5.92 -9.96 2.35
C GLU A 280 -5.34 -8.78 3.14
N PRO A 281 -5.77 -7.52 2.86
CA PRO A 281 -5.18 -6.32 3.44
C PRO A 281 -5.03 -6.34 4.96
N GLY A 282 -6.02 -6.87 5.68
CA GLY A 282 -5.99 -6.87 7.13
C GLY A 282 -4.86 -7.71 7.75
N GLY A 283 -4.28 -8.62 6.96
CA GLY A 283 -3.18 -9.49 7.37
C GLY A 283 -1.79 -8.95 7.01
N VAL A 284 -1.68 -7.84 6.28
CA VAL A 284 -0.40 -7.27 5.81
C VAL A 284 0.20 -6.34 6.88
N PRO A 285 1.35 -6.68 7.49
CA PRO A 285 2.02 -5.82 8.46
C PRO A 285 2.53 -4.51 7.85
N PHE A 286 2.70 -3.47 8.67
CA PHE A 286 3.11 -2.15 8.21
C PHE A 286 4.49 -2.13 7.56
N GLY A 287 5.46 -2.85 8.14
CA GLY A 287 6.80 -2.96 7.57
C GLY A 287 6.82 -3.77 6.26
N ILE A 288 5.97 -4.79 6.13
CA ILE A 288 5.78 -5.50 4.87
C ILE A 288 5.20 -4.56 3.81
N PHE A 289 4.20 -3.75 4.17
CA PHE A 289 3.64 -2.77 3.25
C PHE A 289 4.66 -1.72 2.82
N ALA A 290 5.47 -1.21 3.74
CA ALA A 290 6.59 -0.32 3.42
C ALA A 290 7.58 -0.98 2.44
N ASP A 291 7.83 -2.29 2.57
CA ASP A 291 8.71 -3.01 1.66
C ASP A 291 8.16 -3.22 0.25
N ILE A 292 6.84 -3.36 0.13
CA ILE A 292 6.13 -3.42 -1.15
C ILE A 292 6.37 -2.14 -1.96
N ILE A 293 6.35 -0.97 -1.32
CA ILE A 293 6.58 0.31 -1.98
C ILE A 293 8.06 0.46 -2.37
N GLN A 294 8.31 0.95 -3.58
CA GLN A 294 9.62 0.90 -4.23
C GLN A 294 10.30 2.27 -4.33
N THR A 295 9.72 3.33 -3.77
CA THR A 295 10.32 4.67 -3.78
C THR A 295 11.71 4.68 -3.14
N SER A 296 11.94 3.83 -2.12
CA SER A 296 13.21 3.74 -1.40
C SER A 296 14.44 3.36 -2.24
N ARG A 297 14.24 2.78 -3.44
CA ARG A 297 15.34 2.41 -4.34
C ARG A 297 15.57 3.41 -5.49
N VAL A 298 14.76 4.46 -5.56
CA VAL A 298 14.81 5.47 -6.63
C VAL A 298 14.81 6.91 -6.12
N SER A 299 14.73 7.11 -4.81
CA SER A 299 14.82 8.40 -4.14
C SER A 299 15.74 8.27 -2.94
N GLU A 300 16.49 9.32 -2.67
CA GLU A 300 17.34 9.48 -1.49
C GLU A 300 16.69 10.40 -0.43
N ASP A 301 15.48 10.91 -0.70
CA ASP A 301 14.75 11.82 0.20
C ASP A 301 13.90 11.01 1.20
N PRO A 302 14.25 10.99 2.51
CA PRO A 302 13.53 10.20 3.49
C PRO A 302 12.06 10.62 3.67
N ALA A 303 11.76 11.91 3.52
CA ALA A 303 10.39 12.41 3.59
C ALA A 303 9.59 11.92 2.38
N GLN A 304 10.13 12.05 1.16
CA GLN A 304 9.45 11.56 -0.04
C GLN A 304 9.17 10.05 0.01
N ILE A 305 10.16 9.24 0.40
CA ILE A 305 10.02 7.78 0.55
C ILE A 305 8.88 7.46 1.52
N THR A 306 8.86 8.13 2.68
CA THR A 306 7.84 7.93 3.72
C THR A 306 6.45 8.36 3.22
N LEU A 307 6.35 9.49 2.54
CA LEU A 307 5.08 10.03 2.04
C LEU A 307 4.47 9.18 0.92
N GLU A 308 5.29 8.57 0.05
CA GLU A 308 4.79 7.59 -0.94
C GLU A 308 4.25 6.32 -0.26
N VAL A 309 4.89 5.86 0.83
CA VAL A 309 4.35 4.75 1.64
C VAL A 309 3.00 5.11 2.22
N ILE A 310 2.86 6.30 2.83
CA ILE A 310 1.59 6.76 3.40
C ILE A 310 0.51 6.86 2.31
N GLY A 311 0.82 7.45 1.16
CA GLY A 311 -0.16 7.63 0.10
C GLY A 311 -0.68 6.32 -0.49
N ALA A 312 0.19 5.33 -0.70
CA ALA A 312 -0.25 3.99 -1.07
C ALA A 312 -1.09 3.34 0.05
N ALA A 313 -0.60 3.40 1.29
CA ALA A 313 -1.22 2.78 2.45
C ALA A 313 -2.62 3.34 2.74
N ALA A 314 -2.84 4.63 2.47
CA ALA A 314 -4.13 5.32 2.60
C ALA A 314 -5.22 4.66 1.75
N THR A 315 -4.89 4.35 0.50
CA THR A 315 -5.84 3.70 -0.41
C THR A 315 -6.04 2.22 -0.04
N PHE A 316 -4.97 1.53 0.38
CA PHE A 316 -5.00 0.12 0.73
C PHE A 316 -5.75 -0.17 2.04
N TYR A 317 -5.36 0.50 3.13
CA TYR A 317 -5.87 0.25 4.47
C TYR A 317 -7.17 1.01 4.78
N ASP A 318 -7.28 2.30 4.42
CA ASP A 318 -8.45 3.08 4.80
C ASP A 318 -9.57 2.97 3.77
N GLN A 319 -9.27 3.13 2.47
CA GLN A 319 -10.33 3.09 1.45
C GLN A 319 -10.82 1.67 1.17
N VAL A 320 -9.92 0.75 0.87
CA VAL A 320 -10.30 -0.61 0.44
C VAL A 320 -10.54 -1.50 1.65
N TRP A 321 -9.58 -1.63 2.57
CA TRP A 321 -9.75 -2.52 3.73
C TRP A 321 -10.84 -2.03 4.69
N LEU A 322 -10.65 -0.90 5.36
CA LEU A 322 -11.64 -0.40 6.31
C LEU A 322 -12.92 0.07 5.62
N GLY A 323 -12.79 0.80 4.50
CA GLY A 323 -13.90 1.42 3.76
C GLY A 323 -14.71 0.49 2.87
N SER A 324 -14.25 -0.74 2.63
CA SER A 324 -15.00 -1.75 1.88
C SER A 324 -15.08 -3.08 2.62
N TYR A 325 -13.97 -3.79 2.81
CA TYR A 325 -13.97 -5.13 3.42
C TYR A 325 -14.60 -5.17 4.82
N MET A 326 -14.39 -4.11 5.61
CA MET A 326 -14.86 -4.03 6.99
C MET A 326 -16.10 -3.14 7.17
N SER A 327 -16.58 -2.49 6.10
CA SER A 327 -17.78 -1.65 6.13
C SER A 327 -18.55 -1.66 4.81
N GLY A 328 -18.20 -0.78 3.85
CA GLY A 328 -18.83 -0.63 2.55
C GLY A 328 -19.67 0.66 2.39
N GLY A 329 -20.23 0.85 1.20
CA GLY A 329 -21.04 2.03 0.85
C GLY A 329 -20.20 3.16 0.26
N VAL A 330 -20.49 4.40 0.67
CA VAL A 330 -19.71 5.60 0.26
C VAL A 330 -18.25 5.50 0.73
N GLY A 331 -17.99 4.76 1.81
CA GLY A 331 -16.65 4.47 2.26
C GLY A 331 -15.91 5.68 2.83
N PHE A 332 -14.58 5.63 2.76
CA PHE A 332 -13.67 6.47 3.53
C PHE A 332 -12.67 7.26 2.68
N THR A 333 -13.07 7.63 1.45
CA THR A 333 -12.18 8.31 0.49
C THR A 333 -11.44 9.50 1.08
N GLN A 334 -12.15 10.40 1.76
CA GLN A 334 -11.57 11.64 2.29
C GLN A 334 -10.86 11.47 3.64
N TYR A 335 -11.09 10.37 4.37
CA TYR A 335 -10.20 10.04 5.49
C TYR A 335 -8.80 9.71 4.97
N ALA A 336 -8.74 8.88 3.92
CA ALA A 336 -7.49 8.51 3.27
C ALA A 336 -6.84 9.68 2.53
N SER A 337 -7.60 10.40 1.68
CA SER A 337 -7.04 11.42 0.79
C SER A 337 -6.36 12.56 1.51
N ALA A 338 -6.79 12.89 2.73
CA ALA A 338 -6.14 13.89 3.57
C ALA A 338 -4.62 13.65 3.79
N THR A 339 -4.15 12.41 3.65
CA THR A 339 -2.73 12.05 3.82
C THR A 339 -1.93 12.04 2.52
N TYR A 340 -2.57 12.20 1.36
CA TYR A 340 -1.91 12.16 0.05
C TYR A 340 -2.39 13.24 -0.93
N THR A 341 -3.16 14.22 -0.45
CA THR A 341 -3.59 15.36 -1.24
C THR A 341 -3.11 16.68 -0.66
N ASP A 342 -3.04 17.66 -1.55
CA ASP A 342 -2.87 19.08 -1.29
C ASP A 342 -1.52 19.44 -0.66
N ASP A 343 -0.56 18.52 -0.68
CA ASP A 343 0.78 18.66 -0.08
C ASP A 343 0.75 19.09 1.40
N ILE A 344 -0.37 18.82 2.11
CA ILE A 344 -0.56 19.23 3.50
C ILE A 344 0.32 18.38 4.43
N LEU A 345 0.21 17.06 4.33
CA LEU A 345 1.06 16.17 5.10
C LEU A 345 2.53 16.32 4.66
N ASP A 346 2.79 16.52 3.37
CA ASP A 346 4.12 16.79 2.84
C ASP A 346 4.74 18.00 3.56
N ASP A 347 4.04 19.14 3.62
CA ASP A 347 4.51 20.35 4.32
C ASP A 347 4.92 20.07 5.77
N PHE A 348 4.08 19.32 6.49
CA PHE A 348 4.29 19.07 7.92
C PHE A 348 5.46 18.10 8.15
N VAL A 349 5.60 17.08 7.30
CA VAL A 349 6.72 16.13 7.35
C VAL A 349 8.04 16.82 7.00
N TYR A 350 8.07 17.66 5.96
CA TYR A 350 9.28 18.41 5.61
C TYR A 350 9.66 19.44 6.67
N TYR A 351 8.70 20.12 7.28
CA TYR A 351 8.98 21.00 8.43
C TYR A 351 9.63 20.23 9.58
N GLY A 352 9.07 19.07 9.95
CA GLY A 352 9.62 18.27 11.03
C GLY A 352 10.97 17.65 10.71
N MET A 353 11.20 17.24 9.46
CA MET A 353 12.52 16.77 9.00
C MET A 353 13.57 17.89 9.07
N ASP A 354 13.24 19.12 8.62
CA ASP A 354 14.12 20.29 8.71
C ASP A 354 14.47 20.65 10.17
N TYR A 355 13.49 20.57 11.08
CA TYR A 355 13.72 20.75 12.51
C TYR A 355 14.71 19.72 13.05
N VAL A 356 14.50 18.45 12.72
CA VAL A 356 15.35 17.33 13.14
C VAL A 356 16.76 17.47 12.59
N GLU A 357 16.92 17.74 11.30
CA GLU A 357 18.22 17.86 10.65
C GLU A 357 19.05 18.99 11.27
N LYS A 358 18.43 20.14 11.56
CA LYS A 358 19.10 21.29 12.19
C LYS A 358 19.51 21.04 13.64
N LYS A 359 18.71 20.32 14.40
CA LYS A 359 18.90 20.17 15.86
C LYS A 359 19.66 18.91 16.26
N TYR A 360 19.38 17.80 15.59
CA TYR A 360 19.89 16.47 15.94
C TYR A 360 20.70 15.83 14.82
N GLY A 361 20.44 16.19 13.56
CA GLY A 361 20.84 15.39 12.40
C GLY A 361 19.96 14.16 12.25
N LEU A 362 19.78 13.68 11.01
CA LEU A 362 19.06 12.42 10.76
C LEU A 362 19.77 11.26 11.45
N CYS A 363 19.01 10.46 12.20
CA CYS A 363 19.51 9.37 13.03
C CYS A 363 20.60 9.78 14.04
N GLY A 364 20.70 11.06 14.38
CA GLY A 364 21.80 11.61 15.17
C GLY A 364 21.61 11.53 16.69
N VAL A 365 20.45 11.05 17.16
CA VAL A 365 20.14 10.98 18.59
C VAL A 365 19.54 9.63 19.01
N LYS A 366 19.81 9.19 20.24
CA LYS A 366 19.24 7.95 20.77
C LYS A 366 17.77 8.13 21.13
N ALA A 367 16.96 7.11 20.86
CA ALA A 367 15.57 7.04 21.28
C ALA A 367 15.42 7.15 22.81
N ASN A 368 14.75 8.20 23.28
CA ASN A 368 14.29 8.36 24.66
C ASN A 368 13.09 9.32 24.71
N MET A 369 12.40 9.40 25.84
CA MET A 369 11.19 10.22 25.97
C MET A 369 11.42 11.72 25.94
N ASP A 370 12.61 12.23 26.24
CA ASP A 370 12.89 13.66 26.15
C ASP A 370 12.97 14.09 24.67
N VAL A 371 13.60 13.27 23.83
CA VAL A 371 13.64 13.46 22.37
C VAL A 371 12.22 13.35 21.78
N VAL A 372 11.44 12.35 22.21
CA VAL A 372 10.04 12.20 21.76
C VAL A 372 9.23 13.44 22.12
N LYS A 373 9.32 13.93 23.37
CA LYS A 373 8.60 15.13 23.81
C LYS A 373 8.99 16.34 23.01
N ASP A 374 10.29 16.58 22.85
CA ASP A 374 10.78 17.75 22.12
C ASP A 374 10.26 17.81 20.68
N ILE A 375 10.53 16.77 19.90
CA ILE A 375 10.21 16.78 18.47
C ILE A 375 8.70 16.67 18.23
N ALA A 376 8.02 15.76 18.94
CA ALA A 376 6.58 15.61 18.73
C ALA A 376 5.83 16.87 19.17
N THR A 377 6.21 17.51 20.28
CA THR A 377 5.57 18.77 20.70
C THR A 377 5.77 19.87 19.66
N GLU A 378 6.99 20.08 19.17
CA GLU A 378 7.27 21.10 18.15
C GLU A 378 6.42 20.88 16.89
N VAL A 379 6.48 19.67 16.31
CA VAL A 379 5.84 19.37 15.04
C VAL A 379 4.31 19.32 15.17
N THR A 380 3.79 18.87 16.31
CA THR A 380 2.35 18.95 16.58
C THR A 380 1.90 20.40 16.65
N LEU A 381 2.58 21.26 17.42
CA LEU A 381 2.20 22.68 17.51
C LEU A 381 2.24 23.35 16.14
N TYR A 382 3.30 23.12 15.36
CA TYR A 382 3.38 23.61 13.98
C TYR A 382 2.15 23.22 13.14
N GLY A 383 1.79 21.94 13.12
CA GLY A 383 0.66 21.46 12.33
C GLY A 383 -0.68 22.05 12.77
N LEU A 384 -0.90 22.19 14.08
CA LEU A 384 -2.11 22.81 14.63
C LEU A 384 -2.19 24.31 14.32
N GLU A 385 -1.07 25.02 14.44
CA GLU A 385 -0.96 26.43 14.08
C GLU A 385 -1.28 26.67 12.60
N GLN A 386 -0.95 25.74 11.70
CA GLN A 386 -1.32 25.88 10.29
C GLN A 386 -2.84 25.88 10.10
N TYR A 387 -3.56 25.04 10.84
CA TYR A 387 -5.03 25.02 10.80
C TYR A 387 -5.66 26.26 11.45
N ASP A 388 -4.99 26.88 12.43
CA ASP A 388 -5.44 28.14 13.06
C ASP A 388 -5.18 29.35 12.16
N GLU A 389 -4.04 29.36 11.46
CA GLU A 389 -3.58 30.46 10.63
C GLU A 389 -4.25 30.50 9.25
N TYR A 390 -4.54 29.33 8.67
CA TYR A 390 -5.14 29.19 7.35
C TYR A 390 -6.53 28.54 7.44
N PRO A 391 -7.63 29.31 7.61
CA PRO A 391 -8.98 28.76 7.67
C PRO A 391 -9.36 27.92 6.44
N ALA A 392 -8.81 28.24 5.25
CA ALA A 392 -9.00 27.42 4.05
C ALA A 392 -8.43 26.00 4.21
N LEU A 393 -7.30 25.86 4.91
CA LEU A 393 -6.69 24.56 5.24
C LEU A 393 -7.57 23.77 6.22
N LEU A 394 -8.10 24.44 7.24
CA LEU A 394 -9.05 23.85 8.19
C LEU A 394 -10.36 23.46 7.51
N GLU A 395 -10.80 24.22 6.51
CA GLU A 395 -11.98 23.92 5.71
C GLU A 395 -11.76 22.74 4.74
N ASP A 396 -10.55 22.59 4.19
CA ASP A 396 -10.14 21.46 3.36
C ASP A 396 -10.11 20.15 4.17
N HIS A 397 -9.36 20.14 5.28
CA HIS A 397 -9.40 19.06 6.27
C HIS A 397 -10.50 19.32 7.31
N PHE A 398 -11.75 19.37 6.84
CA PHE A 398 -12.92 19.66 7.68
C PHE A 398 -13.14 18.64 8.82
N GLY A 399 -12.75 17.38 8.60
CA GLY A 399 -12.88 16.31 9.57
C GLY A 399 -11.76 16.35 10.61
N GLY A 400 -12.13 16.30 11.89
CA GLY A 400 -11.16 16.26 12.98
C GLY A 400 -10.15 15.11 12.86
N SER A 401 -10.60 13.94 12.42
CA SER A 401 -9.73 12.76 12.25
C SER A 401 -8.69 12.94 11.15
N GLN A 402 -9.00 13.70 10.09
CA GLN A 402 -8.06 14.01 9.02
C GLN A 402 -6.90 14.83 9.58
N ARG A 403 -7.22 15.89 10.32
CA ARG A 403 -6.22 16.75 10.97
C ARG A 403 -5.41 16.02 12.03
N ALA A 404 -6.08 15.17 12.83
CA ALA A 404 -5.44 14.34 13.84
C ALA A 404 -4.41 13.40 13.22
N GLY A 405 -4.81 12.64 12.19
CA GLY A 405 -3.92 11.70 11.49
C GLY A 405 -2.75 12.40 10.83
N VAL A 406 -3.01 13.47 10.07
CA VAL A 406 -1.98 14.23 9.36
C VAL A 406 -0.96 14.88 10.31
N THR A 407 -1.43 15.51 11.38
CA THR A 407 -0.53 16.15 12.37
C THR A 407 0.30 15.12 13.11
N ALA A 408 -0.32 14.01 13.55
CA ALA A 408 0.39 12.96 14.28
C ALA A 408 1.35 12.16 13.39
N ALA A 409 1.05 12.00 12.10
CA ALA A 409 1.96 11.39 11.13
C ALA A 409 3.25 12.18 11.01
N ALA A 410 3.14 13.50 10.84
CA ALA A 410 4.30 14.38 10.77
C ALA A 410 5.15 14.31 12.05
N ALA A 411 4.51 14.40 13.22
CA ALA A 411 5.21 14.28 14.51
C ALA A 411 5.91 12.93 14.68
N GLY A 412 5.22 11.83 14.40
CA GLY A 412 5.78 10.48 14.53
C GLY A 412 6.92 10.19 13.55
N CYS A 413 6.76 10.59 12.28
CA CYS A 413 7.82 10.44 11.28
C CYS A 413 9.05 11.27 11.66
N SER A 414 8.88 12.49 12.15
CA SER A 414 9.98 13.35 12.58
C SER A 414 10.77 12.75 13.74
N VAL A 415 10.08 12.23 14.76
CA VAL A 415 10.74 11.50 15.86
C VAL A 415 11.51 10.28 15.33
N ALA A 416 10.94 9.55 14.37
CA ALA A 416 11.60 8.40 13.78
C ALA A 416 12.82 8.79 12.92
N PHE A 417 12.76 9.89 12.17
CA PHE A 417 13.89 10.43 11.42
C PHE A 417 15.05 10.81 12.34
N ALA A 418 14.78 11.40 13.50
CA ALA A 418 15.83 11.79 14.45
C ALA A 418 16.49 10.59 15.12
N THR A 419 15.68 9.58 15.46
CA THR A 419 16.11 8.48 16.33
C THR A 419 16.54 7.23 15.58
N GLY A 420 16.18 7.11 14.29
CA GLY A 420 16.31 5.87 13.54
C GLY A 420 15.52 4.71 14.17
N ASN A 421 14.41 5.00 14.87
CA ASN A 421 13.60 4.01 15.58
C ASN A 421 12.09 4.24 15.46
N SER A 422 11.37 3.26 14.93
CA SER A 422 9.91 3.32 14.71
C SER A 422 9.11 3.30 16.00
N ASN A 423 9.57 2.60 17.06
CA ASN A 423 8.91 2.60 18.37
C ASN A 423 9.01 3.97 19.06
N ALA A 424 10.08 4.73 18.82
CA ALA A 424 10.13 6.14 19.24
C ALA A 424 9.12 6.97 18.43
N GLY A 425 9.09 6.76 17.10
CA GLY A 425 8.14 7.42 16.20
C GLY A 425 6.68 7.24 16.61
N ILE A 426 6.25 6.02 16.90
CA ILE A 426 4.86 5.74 17.31
C ILE A 426 4.53 6.35 18.68
N ASN A 427 5.50 6.53 19.57
CA ASN A 427 5.29 7.31 20.81
C ASN A 427 5.14 8.82 20.52
N GLY A 428 5.82 9.33 19.50
CA GLY A 428 5.62 10.69 18.98
C GLY A 428 4.20 10.90 18.44
N TRP A 429 3.68 9.92 17.69
CA TRP A 429 2.27 9.90 17.27
C TRP A 429 1.32 10.02 18.46
N TYR A 430 1.44 9.14 19.46
CA TYR A 430 0.50 9.15 20.60
C TYR A 430 0.58 10.43 21.43
N LEU A 431 1.77 11.01 21.59
CA LEU A 431 1.90 12.31 22.25
C LEU A 431 1.22 13.42 21.45
N SER A 432 1.36 13.42 20.12
CA SER A 432 0.67 14.36 19.23
C SER A 432 -0.85 14.28 19.39
N GLN A 433 -1.41 13.06 19.48
CA GLN A 433 -2.85 12.87 19.65
C GLN A 433 -3.38 13.47 20.96
N ILE A 434 -2.65 13.24 22.07
CA ILE A 434 -2.99 13.81 23.38
C ILE A 434 -2.91 15.35 23.33
N MET A 435 -1.83 15.90 22.78
CA MET A 435 -1.66 17.34 22.68
C MET A 435 -2.73 18.00 21.81
N HIS A 436 -3.05 17.44 20.64
CA HIS A 436 -4.10 17.97 19.78
C HIS A 436 -5.45 17.99 20.50
N LYS A 437 -5.80 16.90 21.20
CA LYS A 437 -7.03 16.82 21.98
C LYS A 437 -7.13 17.95 23.00
N GLU A 438 -6.06 18.24 23.73
CA GLU A 438 -6.04 19.32 24.73
C GLU A 438 -6.01 20.72 24.08
N TYR A 439 -5.28 20.89 22.98
CA TYR A 439 -5.15 22.17 22.28
C TYR A 439 -6.49 22.65 21.69
N HIS A 440 -7.22 21.77 21.01
CA HIS A 440 -8.49 22.13 20.35
C HIS A 440 -9.75 21.69 21.11
N SER A 441 -9.61 21.00 22.25
CA SER A 441 -10.73 20.35 22.97
C SER A 441 -11.54 19.38 22.08
N ARG A 442 -10.92 18.87 21.01
CA ARG A 442 -11.49 17.92 20.04
C ARG A 442 -10.35 17.16 19.37
N LEU A 443 -10.66 16.00 18.82
CA LEU A 443 -9.70 15.20 18.05
C LEU A 443 -10.36 14.66 16.77
N GLY A 444 -10.73 13.38 16.73
CA GLY A 444 -11.40 12.75 15.60
C GLY A 444 -12.86 12.40 15.83
N PHE A 445 -13.36 11.46 15.03
CA PHE A 445 -14.70 10.89 15.19
C PHE A 445 -14.83 10.10 16.50
N TYR A 446 -16.06 9.68 16.84
CA TYR A 446 -16.40 9.07 18.12
C TYR A 446 -15.46 7.94 18.57
N GLY A 447 -15.07 7.03 17.67
CA GLY A 447 -14.19 5.92 17.98
C GLY A 447 -12.71 6.16 17.65
N TYR A 448 -12.33 7.35 17.19
CA TYR A 448 -11.01 7.62 16.62
C TYR A 448 -9.88 7.24 17.58
N ASP A 449 -9.95 7.75 18.82
CA ASP A 449 -8.84 7.68 19.78
C ASP A 449 -8.79 6.40 20.60
N LEU A 450 -9.53 5.33 20.22
CA LEU A 450 -9.45 4.04 20.90
C LEU A 450 -8.00 3.56 21.00
N GLN A 451 -7.29 3.56 19.88
CA GLN A 451 -5.90 3.12 19.84
C GLN A 451 -4.93 4.14 20.40
N ASP A 452 -5.26 5.43 20.34
CA ASP A 452 -4.40 6.49 20.82
C ASP A 452 -4.39 6.54 22.35
N GLN A 453 -5.55 6.33 23.00
CA GLN A 453 -5.64 6.21 24.46
C GLN A 453 -4.94 4.95 24.98
N CYS A 454 -4.98 3.84 24.24
CA CYS A 454 -4.21 2.63 24.56
C CYS A 454 -2.71 2.77 24.21
N GLY A 455 -2.38 3.69 23.30
CA GLY A 455 -1.13 3.71 22.57
C GLY A 455 0.10 3.88 23.46
N ALA A 456 0.06 4.86 24.37
CA ALA A 456 1.17 5.12 25.29
C ALA A 456 1.50 3.94 26.22
N ALA A 457 0.48 3.17 26.63
CA ALA A 457 0.68 1.98 27.47
C ALA A 457 1.23 0.79 26.66
N ASN A 458 0.81 0.66 25.40
CA ASN A 458 1.10 -0.51 24.57
C ASN A 458 2.30 -0.33 23.63
N SER A 459 2.79 0.89 23.40
CA SER A 459 3.89 1.18 22.48
C SER A 459 5.19 0.43 22.84
N LEU A 460 5.45 0.26 24.14
CA LEU A 460 6.61 -0.45 24.69
C LEU A 460 6.21 -1.64 25.59
N SER A 461 4.95 -2.07 25.52
CA SER A 461 4.52 -3.28 26.24
C SER A 461 5.27 -4.51 25.69
N ILE A 462 5.37 -5.54 26.50
CA ILE A 462 5.93 -6.86 26.13
C ILE A 462 4.93 -7.99 26.41
N ARG A 463 3.66 -7.63 26.71
CA ARG A 463 2.59 -8.59 26.99
C ARG A 463 2.04 -9.18 25.69
N SER A 464 1.35 -10.32 25.82
CA SER A 464 0.87 -11.20 24.75
C SER A 464 0.34 -10.50 23.50
N ASP A 465 -0.64 -9.62 23.66
CA ASP A 465 -1.44 -9.00 22.59
C ASP A 465 -1.33 -7.47 22.61
N GLU A 466 -0.30 -6.97 23.28
CA GLU A 466 0.03 -5.54 23.39
C GLU A 466 1.43 -5.24 22.86
N GLY A 467 2.40 -6.09 23.16
CA GLY A 467 3.79 -5.85 22.84
C GLY A 467 4.17 -6.38 21.46
N LEU A 468 4.54 -5.47 20.56
CA LEU A 468 5.11 -5.84 19.26
C LEU A 468 5.94 -4.70 18.67
N LEU A 469 7.03 -5.04 17.97
CA LEU A 469 7.79 -4.10 17.15
C LEU A 469 6.85 -3.40 16.15
N HIS A 470 6.98 -2.09 16.00
CA HIS A 470 6.03 -1.30 15.19
C HIS A 470 5.92 -1.80 13.74
N GLU A 471 7.03 -2.17 13.12
CA GLU A 471 7.08 -2.72 11.75
C GLU A 471 6.23 -3.99 11.61
N ALA A 472 6.19 -4.82 12.65
CA ALA A 472 5.43 -6.08 12.68
C ALA A 472 3.96 -5.91 13.09
N ARG A 473 3.56 -4.72 13.54
CA ARG A 473 2.14 -4.39 13.74
C ARG A 473 1.44 -4.30 12.39
N GLY A 474 0.12 -4.25 12.43
CA GLY A 474 -0.70 -4.16 11.23
C GLY A 474 -2.18 -4.03 11.58
N PRO A 475 -3.08 -4.11 10.59
CA PRO A 475 -4.51 -3.97 10.81
C PRO A 475 -5.13 -5.05 11.71
N ASN A 476 -4.40 -6.12 12.05
CA ASN A 476 -4.87 -7.14 12.98
C ASN A 476 -4.34 -6.98 14.42
N TYR A 477 -3.41 -6.05 14.66
CA TYR A 477 -2.99 -5.69 16.01
C TYR A 477 -4.22 -5.17 16.78
N PRO A 478 -4.52 -5.63 18.02
CA PRO A 478 -5.87 -5.51 18.59
C PRO A 478 -6.45 -4.10 18.62
N ASN A 479 -5.65 -3.10 19.00
CA ASN A 479 -6.13 -1.72 19.06
C ASN A 479 -6.35 -1.12 17.67
N TYR A 480 -5.66 -1.60 16.63
CA TYR A 480 -5.63 -0.97 15.31
C TYR A 480 -6.71 -1.51 14.36
N ALA A 481 -7.49 -2.49 14.79
CA ALA A 481 -8.29 -3.32 13.90
C ALA A 481 -9.61 -2.72 13.39
N MET A 482 -9.87 -1.43 13.63
CA MET A 482 -11.22 -0.86 13.46
C MET A 482 -11.27 0.54 12.86
N ASN A 483 -10.25 1.37 13.07
CA ASN A 483 -10.41 2.82 12.91
C ASN A 483 -9.51 3.37 11.79
N VAL A 484 -10.10 4.24 10.95
CA VAL A 484 -9.43 5.00 9.88
C VAL A 484 -8.54 6.12 10.42
N GLY A 485 -7.63 6.64 9.59
CA GLY A 485 -6.73 7.76 9.90
C GLY A 485 -5.62 7.39 10.88
N HIS A 486 -5.11 6.17 10.74
CA HIS A 486 -4.01 5.63 11.55
C HIS A 486 -3.12 4.64 10.79
N GLN A 487 -3.70 3.59 10.19
CA GLN A 487 -2.95 2.51 9.55
C GLN A 487 -2.04 3.00 8.42
N PRO A 488 -2.49 3.93 7.55
CA PRO A 488 -1.63 4.54 6.53
C PRO A 488 -0.40 5.24 7.12
N GLU A 489 -0.64 6.04 8.14
CA GLU A 489 0.35 6.86 8.81
C GLU A 489 1.33 6.00 9.61
N TYR A 490 0.86 4.89 10.20
CA TYR A 490 1.70 3.90 10.87
C TYR A 490 2.64 3.17 9.91
N ALA A 491 2.21 2.89 8.68
CA ALA A 491 3.10 2.38 7.64
C ALA A 491 4.19 3.41 7.29
N GLY A 492 3.84 4.70 7.24
CA GLY A 492 4.79 5.81 7.14
C GLY A 492 5.80 5.84 8.29
N ILE A 493 5.32 5.76 9.54
CA ILE A 493 6.18 5.76 10.75
C ILE A 493 7.07 4.51 10.79
N ALA A 494 6.60 3.37 10.27
CA ALA A 494 7.45 2.19 10.10
C ALA A 494 8.56 2.46 9.08
N GLN A 495 8.27 3.10 7.94
CA GLN A 495 9.26 3.42 6.90
C GLN A 495 10.24 4.53 7.29
N ALA A 496 9.78 5.57 8.00
CA ALA A 496 10.53 6.78 8.31
C ALA A 496 11.97 6.54 8.82
N PRO A 497 12.20 5.72 9.86
CA PRO A 497 13.54 5.53 10.39
C PRO A 497 14.44 4.79 9.40
N HIS A 498 13.90 3.81 8.65
CA HIS A 498 14.64 3.05 7.64
C HIS A 498 15.05 3.94 6.47
N ALA A 499 14.16 4.83 6.03
CA ALA A 499 14.47 5.80 4.99
C ALA A 499 15.59 6.75 5.43
N ALA A 500 15.52 7.28 6.67
CA ALA A 500 16.56 8.16 7.21
C ALA A 500 17.91 7.45 7.47
N ARG A 501 17.91 6.13 7.64
CA ARG A 501 19.11 5.30 7.81
C ARG A 501 19.75 4.86 6.49
N GLY A 502 19.03 4.99 5.37
CA GLY A 502 19.42 4.39 4.10
C GLY A 502 19.27 2.85 4.09
N ASP A 503 18.41 2.30 4.95
CA ASP A 503 18.16 0.85 4.95
C ASP A 503 17.41 0.44 3.66
N ALA A 504 17.85 -0.64 3.01
CA ALA A 504 17.24 -1.13 1.77
C ALA A 504 15.79 -1.62 1.95
N PHE A 505 15.43 -2.04 3.17
CA PHE A 505 14.13 -2.60 3.51
C PHE A 505 13.77 -2.25 4.97
N CYS A 506 12.47 -2.34 5.27
CA CYS A 506 11.86 -2.07 6.56
C CYS A 506 11.77 -3.33 7.43
N LEU A 507 11.20 -4.42 6.91
CA LEU A 507 10.96 -5.64 7.67
C LEU A 507 11.40 -6.93 6.97
N ASN A 508 11.19 -7.06 5.66
CA ASN A 508 11.47 -8.27 4.91
C ASN A 508 12.17 -7.99 3.56
N PRO A 509 13.47 -8.34 3.43
CA PRO A 509 14.24 -8.07 2.21
C PRO A 509 13.75 -8.89 1.01
N ILE A 510 13.15 -10.05 1.24
CA ILE A 510 12.61 -10.93 0.19
C ILE A 510 11.41 -10.25 -0.47
N ILE A 511 10.54 -9.61 0.33
CA ILE A 511 9.38 -8.87 -0.19
C ILE A 511 9.84 -7.60 -0.91
N LYS A 512 10.84 -6.88 -0.38
CA LYS A 512 11.40 -5.70 -1.04
C LYS A 512 11.85 -6.01 -2.47
N VAL A 513 12.61 -7.10 -2.67
CA VAL A 513 13.07 -7.54 -3.99
C VAL A 513 11.91 -8.01 -4.87
N ALA A 514 10.94 -8.75 -4.32
CA ALA A 514 9.82 -9.27 -5.12
C ALA A 514 8.95 -8.20 -5.78
N PHE A 515 8.89 -6.99 -5.23
CA PHE A 515 8.20 -5.84 -5.82
C PHE A 515 9.10 -4.93 -6.65
N ALA A 516 10.40 -5.22 -6.74
CA ALA A 516 11.34 -4.52 -7.61
C ALA A 516 11.25 -5.01 -9.06
N ASP A 517 10.04 -4.98 -9.62
CA ASP A 517 9.74 -5.60 -10.90
C ASP A 517 8.93 -4.66 -11.79
N ASN A 518 9.53 -4.28 -12.93
CA ASN A 518 8.90 -3.36 -13.88
C ASN A 518 7.79 -4.03 -14.73
N ASN A 519 7.55 -5.34 -14.56
CA ASN A 519 6.43 -6.05 -15.19
C ASN A 519 5.15 -6.04 -14.34
N LEU A 520 5.16 -5.43 -13.15
CA LEU A 520 3.94 -5.12 -12.40
C LEU A 520 3.09 -4.09 -13.16
N ILE A 521 1.78 -4.12 -12.96
CA ILE A 521 0.86 -3.22 -13.66
C ILE A 521 0.85 -1.86 -12.96
N PHE A 522 0.76 -1.89 -11.63
CA PHE A 522 0.91 -0.71 -10.80
C PHE A 522 2.40 -0.38 -10.63
N ASN A 523 2.78 0.89 -10.83
CA ASN A 523 4.15 1.34 -10.61
C ASN A 523 4.37 1.69 -9.13
N PHE A 524 4.87 0.72 -8.36
CA PHE A 524 5.16 0.86 -6.93
C PHE A 524 6.29 1.86 -6.59
N LYS A 525 7.02 2.40 -7.58
CA LYS A 525 8.01 3.48 -7.36
C LYS A 525 7.34 4.81 -7.05
N TRP A 526 6.17 5.06 -7.65
CA TRP A 526 5.46 6.33 -7.58
C TRP A 526 3.94 6.14 -7.37
N PRO A 527 3.51 5.55 -6.23
CA PRO A 527 2.10 5.28 -5.98
C PRO A 527 1.17 6.48 -6.20
N ARG A 528 1.52 7.68 -5.69
CA ARG A 528 0.67 8.88 -5.86
C ARG A 528 0.49 9.26 -7.33
N ASN A 529 1.52 9.09 -8.16
CA ASN A 529 1.41 9.32 -9.60
C ASN A 529 0.43 8.34 -10.27
N CYS A 530 0.48 7.05 -9.91
CA CYS A 530 -0.48 6.07 -10.42
C CYS A 530 -1.91 6.39 -9.98
N ILE A 531 -2.12 6.77 -8.72
CA ILE A 531 -3.43 7.16 -8.19
C ILE A 531 -3.99 8.36 -8.97
N ALA A 532 -3.14 9.36 -9.27
CA ALA A 532 -3.52 10.50 -10.11
C ALA A 532 -3.95 10.06 -11.52
N LYS A 533 -3.18 9.19 -12.19
CA LYS A 533 -3.57 8.62 -13.50
C LYS A 533 -4.90 7.89 -13.43
N GLY A 534 -5.13 7.10 -12.37
CA GLY A 534 -6.40 6.42 -12.15
C GLY A 534 -7.57 7.40 -11.99
N ALA A 535 -7.36 8.51 -11.29
CA ALA A 535 -8.38 9.53 -11.08
C ALA A 535 -8.71 10.29 -12.39
N LEU A 536 -7.70 10.49 -13.24
CA LEU A 536 -7.86 11.06 -14.58
C LEU A 536 -8.44 10.07 -15.61
N ARG A 537 -8.66 8.81 -15.21
CA ARG A 537 -9.10 7.70 -16.09
C ARG A 537 -8.08 7.37 -17.19
N GLU A 538 -6.80 7.52 -16.88
CA GLU A 538 -5.64 7.27 -17.77
C GLU A 538 -4.83 6.03 -17.38
N PHE A 539 -5.32 5.24 -16.43
CA PHE A 539 -4.68 3.99 -15.97
C PHE A 539 -5.37 2.78 -16.58
N GLU A 540 -4.60 1.86 -17.15
CA GLU A 540 -5.08 0.60 -17.73
C GLU A 540 -4.88 -0.56 -16.73
N PRO A 541 -5.95 -1.12 -16.16
CA PRO A 541 -5.85 -2.28 -15.27
C PRO A 541 -5.75 -3.61 -16.04
N ALA A 542 -5.33 -4.66 -15.34
CA ALA A 542 -5.44 -6.03 -15.81
C ALA A 542 -6.76 -6.68 -15.35
N GLY A 543 -7.08 -7.86 -15.88
CA GLY A 543 -8.23 -8.66 -15.46
C GLY A 543 -9.59 -8.22 -16.04
N GLU A 544 -9.61 -7.30 -16.99
CA GLU A 544 -10.81 -6.95 -17.74
C GLU A 544 -11.28 -8.12 -18.63
N ARG A 545 -12.58 -8.11 -18.99
CA ARG A 545 -13.25 -9.23 -19.67
C ARG A 545 -13.78 -8.88 -21.06
N ASP A 546 -13.38 -7.74 -21.60
CA ASP A 546 -13.83 -7.23 -22.90
C ASP A 546 -13.62 -8.24 -24.03
N LEU A 547 -12.54 -9.03 -23.95
CA LEU A 547 -12.19 -10.05 -24.94
C LEU A 547 -13.25 -11.16 -25.11
N ILE A 548 -14.06 -11.43 -24.08
CA ILE A 548 -15.01 -12.56 -24.06
C ILE A 548 -16.47 -12.12 -23.88
N ILE A 549 -16.75 -10.82 -24.00
CA ILE A 549 -18.11 -10.29 -24.00
C ILE A 549 -18.43 -9.64 -25.34
N PRO A 550 -19.70 -9.60 -25.77
CA PRO A 550 -20.09 -8.85 -26.96
C PRO A 550 -19.69 -7.38 -26.84
N ALA A 551 -19.24 -6.78 -27.93
CA ALA A 551 -18.98 -5.34 -27.99
C ALA A 551 -20.25 -4.56 -27.56
N ALA A 552 -20.07 -3.63 -26.62
CA ALA A 552 -21.13 -2.83 -26.02
C ALA A 552 -21.58 -1.66 -26.88
#